data_AF-A0A7S0LA87-F1
#
_entry.id   AF-A0A7S0LA87-F1
#
_cell.length_a   1.000
_cell.length_b   1.000
_cell.length_c   1.000
_cell.angle_alpha   90.00
_cell.angle_beta   90.00
_cell.angle_gamma   90.00
#
_symmetry.space_group_name_H-M   'P 1'
#
loop_
_entity.id
_entity.type
_entity.pdbx_description
1 polymer ?
#
loop_
_entity_poly.entity_id
_entity_poly.type
_entity_poly.pdbx_seq_one_letter_code
_entity_poly.pdbx_strand_id
1 'polypeptide(L)'
;RVVRRILQKGRGHLRGGSTRQEYVLRMATSKMWLSTSEEGNTAGARTFEVLISGRALLLCDRNPAAYVPLGLIDGEHAVFFNSTEELTRRAFFYSRHEGYRQRIVANARQLVLGRHLWKHRAEQIRQTVLAP
;
A
#
# COMPACT_ATOMS: atom_id res chain seq x y z
N ARG A 1 4.28 -6.53 -25.01
CA ARG A 1 3.40 -5.49 -25.61
C ARG A 1 2.39 -4.87 -24.61
N VAL A 2 1.91 -5.60 -23.59
CA VAL A 2 0.95 -5.07 -22.58
C VAL A 2 1.61 -4.11 -21.57
N VAL A 3 2.81 -4.42 -21.08
CA VAL A 3 3.53 -3.61 -20.07
C VAL A 3 3.89 -2.21 -20.57
N ARG A 4 4.36 -2.08 -21.84
CA ARG A 4 4.56 -0.76 -22.47
C ARG A 4 3.26 0.04 -22.60
N ARG A 5 2.09 -0.62 -22.71
CA ARG A 5 0.78 0.03 -22.77
C ARG A 5 0.32 0.55 -21.40
N ILE A 6 0.68 -0.13 -20.32
CA ILE A 6 0.45 0.32 -18.93
C ILE A 6 1.35 1.52 -18.62
N LEU A 7 2.62 1.47 -19.01
CA LEU A 7 3.58 2.55 -18.81
C LEU A 7 3.33 3.78 -19.72
N GLN A 8 2.87 3.56 -20.96
CA GLN A 8 2.48 4.66 -21.86
C GLN A 8 1.12 5.27 -21.51
N LYS A 9 0.17 4.50 -20.96
CA LYS A 9 -1.08 5.05 -20.41
C LYS A 9 -0.84 5.89 -19.14
N GLY A 10 0.28 5.71 -18.45
CA GLY A 10 0.71 6.59 -17.35
C GLY A 10 1.13 8.00 -17.80
N ARG A 11 1.27 8.26 -19.11
CA ARG A 11 1.62 9.58 -19.68
C ARG A 11 0.45 10.26 -20.40
N GLY A 12 -0.76 9.72 -20.33
CA GLY A 12 -1.97 10.31 -20.90
C GLY A 12 -2.86 10.92 -19.82
N HIS A 13 -2.95 12.25 -19.79
CA HIS A 13 -3.96 13.05 -19.08
C HIS A 13 -4.00 12.95 -17.54
N LEU A 14 -3.19 13.80 -16.89
CA LEU A 14 -3.55 14.38 -15.58
C LEU A 14 -3.76 15.90 -15.76
N ARG A 15 -4.79 16.27 -16.53
CA ARG A 15 -5.34 17.64 -16.52
C ARG A 15 -6.69 17.57 -15.80
N GLY A 16 -6.70 18.05 -14.56
CA GLY A 16 -7.85 18.04 -13.65
C GLY A 16 -7.55 17.26 -12.37
N GLY A 17 -7.42 17.96 -11.24
CA GLY A 17 -7.26 17.28 -9.94
C GLY A 17 -8.50 16.44 -9.63
N SER A 18 -8.33 15.15 -9.38
CA SER A 18 -9.42 14.27 -8.95
C SER A 18 -9.95 14.75 -7.60
N THR A 19 -11.28 14.79 -7.44
CA THR A 19 -11.87 15.13 -6.14
C THR A 19 -11.49 14.06 -5.09
N ARG A 20 -11.57 14.40 -3.80
CA ARG A 20 -11.37 13.42 -2.71
C ARG A 20 -12.32 12.22 -2.84
N GLN A 21 -13.55 12.45 -3.29
CA GLN A 21 -14.53 11.39 -3.51
C GLN A 21 -14.09 10.44 -4.62
N GLU A 22 -13.61 10.98 -5.73
CA GLU A 22 -13.11 10.17 -6.84
C GLU A 22 -11.89 9.34 -6.42
N TYR A 23 -10.96 9.93 -5.65
CA TYR A 23 -9.82 9.22 -5.09
C TYR A 23 -10.25 8.02 -4.23
N VAL A 24 -11.17 8.25 -3.28
CA VAL A 24 -11.69 7.20 -2.41
C VAL A 24 -12.41 6.11 -3.21
N LEU A 25 -13.24 6.49 -4.19
CA LEU A 25 -13.93 5.53 -5.05
C LEU A 25 -12.95 4.68 -5.87
N ARG A 26 -11.91 5.28 -6.43
CA ARG A 26 -10.87 4.56 -7.17
C ARG A 26 -10.15 3.55 -6.28
N MET A 27 -9.81 3.92 -5.04
CA MET A 27 -9.20 2.99 -4.09
C MET A 27 -10.18 1.87 -3.69
N ALA A 28 -11.42 2.21 -3.38
CA ALA A 28 -12.44 1.27 -2.90
C ALA A 28 -12.89 0.26 -3.97
N THR A 29 -12.75 0.61 -5.26
CA THR A 29 -13.10 -0.24 -6.41
C THR A 29 -11.91 -0.96 -7.04
N SER A 30 -10.68 -0.62 -6.64
CA SER A 30 -9.47 -1.29 -7.13
C SER A 30 -9.21 -2.60 -6.40
N LYS A 31 -8.84 -3.65 -7.13
CA LYS A 31 -8.37 -4.92 -6.53
C LYS A 31 -6.98 -4.78 -5.91
N MET A 32 -6.13 -3.98 -6.52
CA MET A 32 -4.73 -3.80 -6.15
C MET A 32 -4.33 -2.34 -6.34
N TRP A 33 -3.41 -1.87 -5.52
CA TRP A 33 -2.87 -0.53 -5.58
C TRP A 33 -1.34 -0.58 -5.55
N LEU A 34 -0.70 0.10 -6.49
CA LEU A 34 0.76 0.23 -6.54
C LEU A 34 1.19 1.51 -5.81
N SER A 35 2.02 1.36 -4.78
CA SER A 35 2.66 2.48 -4.09
C SER A 35 4.03 2.02 -3.62
N THR A 36 5.08 2.68 -4.06
CA THR A 36 6.45 2.35 -3.65
C THR A 36 6.90 3.23 -2.47
N SER A 37 8.03 2.88 -1.88
CA SER A 37 8.71 3.69 -0.89
C SER A 37 9.05 5.07 -1.45
N GLU A 38 9.07 6.06 -0.56
CA GLU A 38 9.43 7.44 -0.86
C GLU A 38 10.93 7.67 -0.64
N GLU A 39 11.40 8.85 -1.04
CA GLU A 39 12.75 9.30 -0.71
C GLU A 39 13.00 9.20 0.80
N GLY A 40 14.21 8.79 1.18
CA GLY A 40 14.55 8.54 2.59
C GLY A 40 14.14 7.15 3.12
N ASN A 41 13.75 6.22 2.25
CA ASN A 41 13.36 4.84 2.62
C ASN A 41 12.19 4.79 3.61
N THR A 42 11.15 5.58 3.34
CA THR A 42 9.95 5.61 4.18
C THR A 42 8.71 5.16 3.40
N ALA A 43 7.68 4.71 4.13
CA ALA A 43 6.39 4.45 3.53
C ALA A 43 5.59 5.74 3.44
N GLY A 44 5.16 6.09 2.22
CA GLY A 44 4.28 7.24 2.01
C GLY A 44 2.90 7.06 2.65
N ALA A 45 2.19 8.17 2.87
CA ALA A 45 0.85 8.20 3.47
C ALA A 45 -0.14 7.23 2.77
N ARG A 46 0.00 7.10 1.44
CA ARG A 46 -0.81 6.21 0.60
C ARG A 46 -0.70 4.74 1.00
N THR A 47 0.44 4.31 1.54
CA THR A 47 0.61 2.96 2.11
C THR A 47 -0.47 2.73 3.17
N PHE A 48 -0.60 3.63 4.15
CA PHE A 48 -1.57 3.50 5.23
C PHE A 48 -3.01 3.61 4.74
N GLU A 49 -3.28 4.49 3.77
CA GLU A 49 -4.63 4.65 3.19
C GLU A 49 -5.10 3.36 2.50
N VAL A 50 -4.23 2.72 1.71
CA VAL A 50 -4.55 1.44 1.04
C VAL A 50 -4.80 0.36 2.09
N LEU A 51 -3.89 0.21 3.07
CA LEU A 51 -3.98 -0.84 4.09
C LEU A 51 -5.24 -0.66 4.96
N ILE A 52 -5.54 0.57 5.42
CA ILE A 52 -6.72 0.83 6.27
C ILE A 52 -8.04 0.70 5.50
N SER A 53 -8.04 0.92 4.17
CA SER A 53 -9.24 0.76 3.35
C SER A 53 -9.82 -0.66 3.46
N GLY A 54 -8.96 -1.68 3.61
CA GLY A 54 -9.35 -3.09 3.56
C GLY A 54 -10.03 -3.48 2.25
N ARG A 55 -9.72 -2.78 1.13
CA ARG A 55 -10.31 -3.06 -0.18
C ARG A 55 -9.26 -3.52 -1.19
N ALA A 56 -8.21 -2.73 -1.38
CA ALA A 56 -7.16 -2.99 -2.35
C ALA A 56 -5.95 -3.65 -1.69
N LEU A 57 -5.35 -4.62 -2.39
CA LEU A 57 -4.06 -5.19 -2.01
C LEU A 57 -2.94 -4.20 -2.35
N LEU A 58 -2.07 -3.89 -1.39
CA LEU A 58 -0.87 -3.10 -1.64
C LEU A 58 0.19 -3.94 -2.37
N LEU A 59 0.60 -3.45 -3.54
CA LEU A 59 1.82 -3.85 -4.23
C LEU A 59 2.86 -2.74 -3.99
N CYS A 60 4.03 -3.09 -3.46
CA CYS A 60 5.10 -2.12 -3.20
C CYS A 60 6.47 -2.74 -3.48
N ASP A 61 7.48 -1.90 -3.68
CA ASP A 61 8.87 -2.36 -3.79
C ASP A 61 9.30 -3.06 -2.49
N ARG A 62 10.33 -3.89 -2.58
CA ARG A 62 10.94 -4.49 -1.41
C ARG A 62 11.93 -3.49 -0.80
N ASN A 63 11.46 -2.75 0.20
CA ASN A 63 12.30 -1.84 0.98
C ASN A 63 12.21 -2.17 2.48
N PRO A 64 13.15 -2.96 3.02
CA PRO A 64 13.13 -3.33 4.44
C PRO A 64 13.14 -2.14 5.38
N ALA A 65 13.90 -1.09 5.07
CA ALA A 65 13.98 0.12 5.90
C ALA A 65 12.63 0.86 5.97
N ALA A 66 11.85 0.86 4.88
CA ALA A 66 10.53 1.49 4.86
C ALA A 66 9.46 0.67 5.60
N TYR A 67 9.51 -0.67 5.49
CA TYR A 67 8.36 -1.51 5.79
C TYR A 67 8.52 -2.39 7.03
N VAL A 68 9.73 -2.81 7.39
CA VAL A 68 9.98 -3.61 8.62
C VAL A 68 9.62 -2.83 9.89
N PRO A 69 9.94 -1.53 10.04
CA PRO A 69 9.53 -0.76 11.22
C PRO A 69 8.01 -0.63 11.36
N LEU A 70 7.27 -0.81 10.26
CA LEU A 70 5.82 -0.83 10.23
C LEU A 70 5.24 -2.22 10.48
N GLY A 71 6.07 -3.25 10.66
CA GLY A 71 5.62 -4.64 10.82
C GLY A 71 4.97 -5.21 9.56
N LEU A 72 5.21 -4.62 8.38
CA LEU A 72 4.70 -5.16 7.13
C LEU A 72 5.53 -6.36 6.69
N ILE A 73 4.84 -7.44 6.33
CA ILE A 73 5.42 -8.71 5.95
C ILE A 73 4.90 -9.09 4.57
N ASP A 74 5.82 -9.50 3.70
CA ASP A 74 5.52 -9.92 2.34
C ASP A 74 4.60 -11.15 2.33
N GLY A 75 3.50 -11.09 1.59
CA GLY A 75 2.50 -12.16 1.52
C GLY A 75 1.57 -12.24 2.72
N GLU A 76 1.70 -11.34 3.70
CA GLU A 76 0.81 -11.28 4.88
C GLU A 76 0.08 -9.95 4.98
N HIS A 77 0.79 -8.83 4.77
CA HIS A 77 0.22 -7.49 4.88
C HIS A 77 0.28 -6.70 3.56
N ALA A 78 1.23 -7.05 2.71
CA ALA A 78 1.45 -6.43 1.42
C ALA A 78 2.21 -7.42 0.53
N VAL A 79 2.37 -7.08 -0.76
CA VAL A 79 3.10 -7.91 -1.71
C VAL A 79 4.27 -7.11 -2.25
N PHE A 80 5.47 -7.57 -1.92
CA PHE A 80 6.71 -6.88 -2.27
C PHE A 80 7.22 -7.33 -3.64
N PHE A 81 7.97 -6.47 -4.33
CA PHE A 81 8.67 -6.83 -5.57
C PHE A 81 10.04 -6.15 -5.65
N ASN A 82 11.00 -6.79 -6.31
CA ASN A 82 12.32 -6.22 -6.61
C ASN A 82 12.47 -5.79 -8.08
N SER A 83 11.55 -6.21 -8.95
CA SER A 83 11.62 -5.92 -10.38
C SER A 83 10.24 -5.78 -11.00
N THR A 84 10.19 -5.23 -12.22
CA THR A 84 8.93 -5.08 -12.98
C THR A 84 8.35 -6.43 -13.39
N GLU A 85 9.20 -7.42 -13.67
CA GLU A 85 8.82 -8.80 -13.98
C GLU A 85 8.18 -9.47 -12.76
N GLU A 86 8.77 -9.29 -11.58
CA GLU A 86 8.21 -9.79 -10.33
C GLU A 86 6.86 -9.11 -10.01
N LEU A 87 6.79 -7.79 -10.12
CA LEU A 87 5.55 -7.03 -10.00
C LEU A 87 4.46 -7.60 -10.92
N THR A 88 4.79 -7.81 -12.20
CA THR A 88 3.84 -8.30 -13.19
C THR A 88 3.34 -9.70 -12.86
N ARG A 89 4.24 -10.64 -12.53
CA ARG A 89 3.86 -11.99 -12.11
C ARG A 89 2.97 -11.97 -10.87
N ARG A 90 3.34 -11.21 -9.85
CA ARG A 90 2.62 -11.16 -8.58
C ARG A 90 1.25 -10.50 -8.75
N ALA A 91 1.17 -9.38 -9.46
CA ALA A 91 -0.11 -8.75 -9.79
C ALA A 91 -1.05 -9.73 -10.54
N PHE A 92 -0.52 -10.48 -11.50
CA PHE A 92 -1.30 -11.47 -12.22
C PHE A 92 -1.75 -12.63 -11.34
N PHE A 93 -0.87 -13.15 -10.49
CA PHE A 93 -1.20 -14.19 -9.53
C PHE A 93 -2.35 -13.76 -8.62
N TYR A 94 -2.22 -12.63 -7.92
CA TYR A 94 -3.25 -12.16 -6.99
C TYR A 94 -4.54 -11.69 -7.68
N SER A 95 -4.49 -11.34 -8.97
CA SER A 95 -5.71 -11.06 -9.76
C SER A 95 -6.61 -12.30 -9.97
N ARG A 96 -6.02 -13.49 -9.90
CA ARG A 96 -6.68 -14.80 -10.14
C ARG A 96 -6.91 -15.60 -8.86
N HIS A 97 -6.30 -15.19 -7.75
CA HIS A 97 -6.33 -15.90 -6.47
C HIS A 97 -6.94 -15.00 -5.38
N GLU A 98 -8.24 -14.76 -5.51
CA GLU A 98 -8.97 -13.78 -4.71
C GLU A 98 -8.93 -14.09 -3.20
N GLY A 99 -9.01 -15.36 -2.80
CA GLY A 99 -8.93 -15.75 -1.38
C GLY A 99 -7.61 -15.36 -0.71
N TYR A 100 -6.48 -15.58 -1.41
CA TYR A 100 -5.17 -15.13 -0.93
C TYR A 100 -5.09 -13.61 -0.85
N ARG A 101 -5.60 -12.90 -1.88
CA ARG A 101 -5.65 -11.43 -1.91
C ARG A 101 -6.44 -10.88 -0.72
N GLN A 102 -7.65 -11.39 -0.48
CA GLN A 102 -8.54 -10.92 0.59
C GLN A 102 -7.95 -11.19 1.98
N ARG A 103 -7.30 -12.33 2.19
CA ARG A 103 -6.60 -12.63 3.43
C ARG A 103 -5.51 -11.57 3.74
N ILE A 104 -4.68 -11.24 2.75
CA ILE A 104 -3.63 -10.21 2.92
C ILE A 104 -4.24 -8.85 3.24
N VAL A 105 -5.30 -8.46 2.52
CA VAL A 105 -6.00 -7.19 2.73
C VAL A 105 -6.64 -7.11 4.12
N ALA A 106 -7.20 -8.21 4.63
CA ALA A 106 -7.78 -8.26 5.96
C ALA A 106 -6.71 -8.10 7.05
N ASN A 107 -5.61 -8.85 6.94
CA ASN A 107 -4.48 -8.78 7.86
C ASN A 107 -3.85 -7.38 7.89
N ALA A 108 -3.63 -6.79 6.70
CA ALA A 108 -3.15 -5.42 6.54
C ALA A 108 -3.99 -4.40 7.31
N ARG A 109 -5.32 -4.49 7.16
CA ARG A 109 -6.25 -3.60 7.85
C ARG A 109 -6.19 -3.78 9.36
N GLN A 110 -6.13 -5.02 9.83
CA GLN A 110 -6.00 -5.32 11.26
C GLN A 110 -4.71 -4.72 11.84
N LEU A 111 -3.58 -4.87 11.15
CA LEU A 111 -2.31 -4.28 11.55
C LEU A 111 -2.41 -2.75 11.71
N VAL A 112 -2.97 -2.06 10.71
CA VAL A 112 -3.08 -0.59 10.76
C VAL A 112 -4.03 -0.12 11.85
N LEU A 113 -5.20 -0.75 11.97
CA LEU A 113 -6.18 -0.43 13.01
C LEU A 113 -5.63 -0.68 14.42
N GLY A 114 -4.73 -1.66 14.58
CA GLY A 114 -4.11 -2.00 15.87
C GLY A 114 -2.86 -1.19 16.23
N ARG A 115 -2.12 -0.64 15.24
CA ARG A 115 -0.77 -0.10 15.50
C ARG A 115 -0.45 1.25 14.86
N HIS A 116 -1.17 1.66 13.81
CA HIS A 116 -0.74 2.78 12.96
C HIS A 116 -1.74 3.93 12.84
N LEU A 117 -2.83 3.92 13.62
CA LEU A 117 -3.69 5.09 13.78
C LEU A 117 -2.98 6.25 14.49
N TRP A 118 -3.44 7.48 14.21
CA TRP A 118 -2.93 8.70 14.85
C TRP A 118 -2.97 8.65 16.38
N LYS A 119 -3.98 8.01 16.98
CA LYS A 119 -4.05 7.81 18.43
C LYS A 119 -2.83 7.05 18.99
N HIS A 120 -2.31 6.07 18.26
CA HIS A 120 -1.12 5.33 18.67
C HIS A 120 0.14 6.19 18.56
N ARG A 121 0.23 7.05 17.53
CA ARG A 121 1.34 7.98 17.37
C ARG A 121 1.34 9.08 18.42
N ALA A 122 0.17 9.63 18.73
CA ALA A 122 0.00 10.59 19.81
C ALA A 122 0.44 9.98 21.16
N GLU A 123 0.04 8.74 21.45
CA GLU A 123 0.45 8.04 22.67
C GLU A 123 1.97 7.79 22.72
N GLN A 124 2.59 7.40 21.61
CA GLN A 124 4.05 7.26 21.54
C GLN A 124 4.78 8.58 21.80
N ILE A 125 4.34 9.67 21.18
CA ILE A 125 4.91 11.00 21.42
C ILE A 125 4.74 11.40 22.88
N ARG A 126 3.55 11.18 23.45
CA ARG A 126 3.27 11.44 24.86
C ARG A 126 4.25 10.68 25.76
N GLN A 127 4.48 9.40 25.49
CA GLN A 127 5.43 8.57 26.24
C GLN A 127 6.88 9.04 26.08
N THR A 128 7.29 9.49 24.89
CA THR A 128 8.68 9.93 24.66
C THR A 128 8.95 11.32 25.22
N VAL A 129 8.01 12.26 25.12
CA VAL A 129 8.20 13.67 25.49
C VAL A 129 7.90 13.92 26.97
N LEU A 130 6.96 13.15 27.55
CA LEU A 130 6.54 13.30 28.95
C LEU A 130 7.05 12.17 29.85
N ALA A 131 7.93 11.30 29.36
CA ALA A 131 8.66 10.40 30.24
C ALA A 131 9.61 11.22 31.13
N PRO A 132 9.63 10.98 32.45
CA PRO A 132 10.57 11.63 33.37
C PRO A 132 12.03 11.26 33.08
#